data_AF-A1VQM7-F1
#
_entry.id   AF-A1VQM7-F1
#
_cell.length_a   1.000
_cell.length_b   1.000
_cell.length_c   1.000
_cell.angle_alpha   90.00
_cell.angle_beta   90.00
_cell.angle_gamma   90.00
#
_symmetry.space_group_name_H-M   'P 1'
#
loop_
_entity.id
_entity.type
_entity.pdbx_description
1 polymer ?
#
loop_
_entity_poly.entity_id
_entity_poly.type
_entity_poly.pdbx_seq_one_letter_code
_entity_poly.pdbx_strand_id
1 'polypeptide(L)'
;MNWLARLKKTQMPPNMDATNATETLFVVSVASIPAHIQKTEALSPAANDPAQVVGLVAVDEVTALVTPQPAAMPDPDRWCWPHSSAMTGREIDTMVERTALFNRRGLAALEAELLADKLVTRDRDGDERRLCLECAHLSGRAGAMRCAQWQRAGLGAPGVPAGLQLVLQRCDGFKAAL
;
A
#
# COMPACT_ATOMS: atom_id res chain seq x y z
N MET A 1 54.35 3.87 6.49
CA MET A 1 53.42 4.00 7.64
C MET A 1 52.44 2.83 7.59
N ASN A 2 52.38 2.01 8.64
CA ASN A 2 51.75 0.69 8.61
C ASN A 2 50.28 0.74 9.10
N TRP A 3 49.35 0.35 8.24
CA TRP A 3 47.89 0.31 8.50
C TRP A 3 47.50 -0.58 9.70
N LEU A 4 48.32 -1.59 10.03
CA LEU A 4 48.12 -2.47 11.19
C LEU A 4 48.26 -1.75 12.54
N ALA A 5 49.00 -0.63 12.61
CA ALA A 5 49.13 0.15 13.84
C ALA A 5 47.84 0.95 14.17
N ARG A 6 46.95 1.14 13.18
CA ARG A 6 45.71 1.92 13.33
C ARG A 6 44.57 1.08 13.91
N LEU A 7 44.55 -0.24 13.65
CA LEU A 7 43.50 -1.15 14.11
C LEU A 7 43.65 -1.56 15.60
N LYS A 8 44.86 -1.53 16.15
CA LYS A 8 45.10 -1.86 17.58
C LYS A 8 44.72 -0.75 18.56
N LYS A 9 44.37 0.44 18.07
CA LYS A 9 44.15 1.63 18.92
C LYS A 9 42.68 1.88 19.33
N THR A 10 41.76 1.04 18.87
CA THR A 10 40.33 1.09 19.24
C THR A 10 39.97 -0.04 20.21
N GLN A 11 40.64 -0.06 21.35
CA GLN A 11 40.22 -0.83 22.51
C GLN A 11 39.51 0.15 23.46
N MET A 12 38.17 0.08 23.51
CA MET A 12 37.37 0.88 24.44
C MET A 12 37.54 0.36 25.87
N PRO A 13 37.65 1.23 26.89
CA PRO A 13 37.70 0.82 28.28
C PRO A 13 36.32 0.30 28.76
N PRO A 14 36.28 -0.64 29.73
CA PRO A 14 35.03 -1.12 30.32
C PRO A 14 34.41 -0.11 31.30
N ASN A 15 33.11 0.10 31.11
CA ASN A 15 32.03 0.41 32.05
C ASN A 15 32.37 1.23 33.33
N MET A 16 31.79 2.44 33.42
CA MET A 16 31.49 3.08 34.70
C MET A 16 29.98 3.41 34.76
N ASP A 17 29.35 2.75 35.73
CA ASP A 17 28.11 3.01 36.45
C ASP A 17 27.19 4.17 35.99
N ALA A 18 26.00 3.78 35.55
CA ALA A 18 24.80 4.60 35.69
C ALA A 18 23.82 3.86 36.62
N THR A 19 23.87 4.23 37.90
CA THR A 19 22.82 3.93 38.88
C THR A 19 21.51 4.53 38.38
N ASN A 20 20.51 3.71 38.07
CA ASN A 20 19.11 4.12 38.13
C ASN A 20 18.24 2.95 38.62
N ALA A 21 17.34 3.33 39.52
CA ALA A 21 16.58 2.49 40.40
C ALA A 21 15.67 1.46 39.68
N THR A 22 15.60 0.29 40.30
CA THR A 22 14.51 -0.67 40.14
C THR A 22 13.20 -0.02 40.60
N GLU A 23 12.31 0.30 39.66
CA GLU A 23 10.88 0.32 39.94
C GLU A 23 10.23 -0.90 39.29
N THR A 24 10.01 -1.90 40.14
CA THR A 24 8.94 -2.88 39.98
C THR A 24 7.57 -2.22 40.19
N LEU A 25 6.53 -2.83 39.62
CA LEU A 25 5.07 -2.58 39.76
C LEU A 25 4.52 -1.72 38.61
N PHE A 26 3.57 -2.13 37.76
CA PHE A 26 2.42 -3.03 37.95
C PHE A 26 2.14 -3.87 36.70
N VAL A 27 1.89 -5.17 36.91
CA VAL A 27 1.17 -6.03 35.98
C VAL A 27 -0.31 -5.62 36.03
N VAL A 28 -0.83 -5.02 34.96
CA VAL A 28 -2.28 -4.88 34.81
C VAL A 28 -2.83 -6.25 34.46
N SER A 29 -3.61 -6.80 35.40
CA SER A 29 -4.25 -8.11 35.27
C SER A 29 -5.25 -8.13 34.11
N VAL A 30 -5.23 -9.22 33.35
CA VAL A 30 -6.29 -9.59 32.40
C VAL A 30 -7.51 -10.00 33.23
N ALA A 31 -8.50 -9.12 33.34
CA ALA A 31 -9.79 -9.50 33.91
C ALA A 31 -10.53 -10.40 32.91
N SER A 32 -10.96 -11.56 33.40
CA SER A 32 -11.85 -12.48 32.70
C SER A 32 -13.16 -11.80 32.30
N ILE A 33 -13.62 -12.12 31.09
CA ILE A 33 -14.92 -11.74 30.53
C ILE A 33 -16.04 -12.27 31.44
N PRO A 34 -16.95 -11.44 31.98
CA PRO A 34 -18.24 -11.92 32.40
C PRO A 34 -19.13 -12.06 31.16
N ALA A 35 -19.41 -13.31 30.80
CA ALA A 35 -20.46 -13.64 29.85
C ALA A 35 -21.81 -13.17 30.41
N HIS A 36 -22.42 -12.19 29.76
CA HIS A 36 -23.86 -11.99 29.83
C HIS A 36 -24.38 -11.68 28.42
N ILE A 37 -24.64 -12.74 27.67
CA ILE A 37 -25.46 -12.67 26.46
C ILE A 37 -26.90 -12.47 26.95
N GLN A 38 -27.41 -11.24 26.86
CA GLN A 38 -28.85 -11.02 26.78
C GLN A 38 -29.20 -10.91 25.30
N LYS A 39 -29.90 -11.94 24.82
CA LYS A 39 -30.51 -11.96 23.48
C LYS A 39 -31.70 -10.99 23.49
N THR A 40 -31.48 -9.76 23.05
CA THR A 40 -32.56 -8.86 22.61
C THR A 40 -32.73 -9.03 21.11
N GLU A 41 -33.70 -9.87 20.73
CA GLU A 41 -34.29 -9.87 19.39
C GLU A 41 -34.96 -8.50 19.18
N ALA A 42 -34.24 -7.59 18.54
CA ALA A 42 -34.82 -6.46 17.84
C ALA A 42 -34.34 -6.57 16.39
N LEU A 43 -35.20 -7.13 15.53
CA LEU A 43 -35.07 -7.06 14.08
C LEU A 43 -35.18 -5.59 13.67
N SER A 44 -34.04 -4.90 13.60
CA SER A 44 -33.92 -3.69 12.80
C SER A 44 -33.52 -4.12 11.39
N PRO A 45 -34.39 -3.98 10.37
CA PRO A 45 -33.98 -4.27 9.00
C PRO A 45 -32.87 -3.30 8.59
N ALA A 46 -31.76 -3.84 8.09
CA ALA A 46 -30.72 -3.04 7.47
C ALA A 46 -31.28 -2.40 6.19
N ALA A 47 -30.90 -1.16 5.91
CA ALA A 47 -31.46 -0.35 4.82
C ALA A 47 -31.27 -0.92 3.40
N ASN A 48 -30.56 -2.04 3.24
CA ASN A 48 -30.18 -2.63 1.96
C ASN A 48 -30.55 -4.11 1.81
N ASP A 49 -31.46 -4.67 2.62
CA ASP A 49 -31.95 -6.02 2.35
C ASP A 49 -32.78 -6.05 1.05
N PRO A 50 -32.43 -6.89 0.05
CA PRO A 50 -33.26 -7.02 -1.14
C PRO A 50 -34.61 -7.61 -0.73
N ALA A 51 -35.69 -6.91 -1.07
CA ALA A 51 -37.06 -7.33 -0.80
C ALA A 51 -37.28 -8.78 -1.28
N GLN A 52 -37.57 -9.68 -0.35
CA GLN A 52 -38.00 -11.03 -0.65
C GLN A 52 -39.34 -10.96 -1.37
N VAL A 53 -39.33 -11.19 -2.69
CA VAL A 53 -40.53 -11.21 -3.52
C VAL A 53 -41.26 -12.53 -3.25
N VAL A 54 -42.29 -12.48 -2.40
CA VAL A 54 -43.26 -13.57 -2.27
C VAL A 54 -44.15 -13.55 -3.50
N GLY A 55 -43.96 -14.53 -4.38
CA GLY A 55 -44.75 -14.66 -5.60
C GLY A 55 -46.21 -14.99 -5.30
N LEU A 56 -47.13 -14.32 -6.02
CA LEU A 56 -48.46 -14.83 -6.25
C LEU A 56 -49.02 -14.34 -7.60
N VAL A 57 -49.45 -15.34 -8.38
CA VAL A 57 -50.47 -15.37 -9.45
C VAL A 57 -50.18 -14.68 -10.79
N ALA A 58 -50.26 -15.50 -11.84
CA ALA A 58 -50.30 -15.11 -13.24
C ALA A 58 -51.59 -14.38 -13.59
N VAL A 59 -51.45 -13.22 -14.24
CA VAL A 59 -52.45 -12.65 -15.14
C VAL A 59 -51.72 -12.12 -16.38
N ASP A 60 -52.28 -12.51 -17.51
CA ASP A 60 -51.79 -12.35 -18.88
C ASP A 60 -52.12 -10.93 -19.37
N GLU A 61 -51.13 -10.05 -19.51
CA GLU A 61 -51.22 -8.85 -20.37
C GLU A 61 -49.80 -8.30 -20.64
N VAL A 62 -49.28 -8.52 -21.86
CA VAL A 62 -48.00 -7.97 -22.30
C VAL A 62 -48.16 -6.48 -22.60
N THR A 63 -48.21 -5.67 -21.54
CA THR A 63 -47.90 -4.25 -21.62
C THR A 63 -46.40 -4.13 -21.38
N ALA A 64 -45.65 -3.75 -22.42
CA ALA A 64 -44.23 -3.44 -22.29
C ALA A 64 -44.07 -2.22 -21.38
N LEU A 65 -43.98 -2.47 -20.07
CA LEU A 65 -43.53 -1.51 -19.09
C LEU A 65 -42.12 -1.11 -19.50
N VAL A 66 -41.97 0.12 -20.00
CA VAL A 66 -40.69 0.80 -20.03
C VAL A 66 -40.27 0.88 -18.57
N THR A 67 -39.44 -0.06 -18.15
CA THR A 67 -38.77 0.01 -16.85
C THR A 67 -38.01 1.33 -16.87
N PRO A 68 -38.28 2.27 -15.96
CA PRO A 68 -37.44 3.45 -15.87
C PRO A 68 -36.02 2.94 -15.61
N GLN A 69 -35.11 3.27 -16.54
CA GLN A 69 -33.69 3.04 -16.37
C GLN A 69 -33.35 3.56 -14.96
N PRO A 70 -32.80 2.72 -14.05
CA PRO A 70 -32.40 3.21 -12.75
C PRO A 70 -31.48 4.41 -12.98
N ALA A 71 -31.82 5.54 -12.36
CA ALA A 71 -31.04 6.76 -12.50
C ALA A 71 -29.57 6.39 -12.32
N ALA A 72 -28.74 6.72 -13.31
CA ALA A 72 -27.32 6.43 -13.25
C ALA A 72 -26.81 7.00 -11.92
N MET A 73 -26.19 6.16 -11.10
CA MET A 73 -25.64 6.65 -9.84
C MET A 73 -24.66 7.78 -10.16
N PRO A 74 -24.69 8.88 -9.39
CA PRO A 74 -23.75 9.96 -9.58
C PRO A 74 -22.33 9.41 -9.44
N ASP A 75 -21.41 9.95 -10.24
CA ASP A 75 -20.00 9.57 -10.22
C ASP A 75 -19.48 9.52 -8.76
N PRO A 76 -18.98 8.36 -8.29
CA PRO A 76 -18.47 8.23 -6.93
C PRO A 76 -17.31 9.19 -6.66
N ASP A 77 -16.53 9.56 -7.70
CA ASP A 77 -15.34 10.40 -7.57
C ASP A 77 -15.62 11.91 -7.65
N ARG A 78 -16.89 12.33 -7.75
CA ARG A 78 -17.26 13.75 -7.99
C ARG A 78 -16.72 14.76 -6.97
N TRP A 79 -16.43 14.32 -5.75
CA TRP A 79 -15.87 15.16 -4.66
C TRP A 79 -14.44 14.78 -4.28
N CYS A 80 -13.86 13.79 -4.94
CA CYS A 80 -12.47 13.38 -4.71
C CYS A 80 -11.51 14.43 -5.32
N TRP A 81 -10.21 14.13 -5.30
CA TRP A 81 -9.20 14.96 -5.95
C TRP A 81 -9.62 15.34 -7.40
N PRO A 82 -9.53 16.63 -7.80
CA PRO A 82 -8.86 17.75 -7.12
C PRO A 82 -9.74 18.57 -6.17
N HIS A 83 -11.00 18.20 -5.96
CA HIS A 83 -11.95 18.97 -5.14
C HIS A 83 -11.77 18.76 -3.63
N SER A 84 -11.16 17.64 -3.23
CA SER A 84 -10.75 17.36 -1.85
C SER A 84 -9.44 16.56 -1.81
N SER A 85 -8.94 16.25 -0.61
CA SER A 85 -7.78 15.38 -0.43
C SER A 85 -8.10 13.89 -0.65
N ALA A 86 -9.38 13.52 -0.73
CA ALA A 86 -9.80 12.13 -0.91
C ALA A 86 -9.30 11.58 -2.25
N MET A 87 -8.82 10.34 -2.24
CA MET A 87 -8.38 9.66 -3.46
C MET A 87 -9.57 9.30 -4.34
N THR A 88 -9.39 9.45 -5.65
CA THR A 88 -10.31 8.87 -6.64
C THR A 88 -10.19 7.34 -6.65
N GLY A 89 -11.21 6.63 -7.14
CA GLY A 89 -11.15 5.18 -7.31
C GLY A 89 -9.93 4.73 -8.13
N ARG A 90 -9.64 5.47 -9.22
CA ARG A 90 -8.46 5.21 -10.05
C ARG A 90 -7.12 5.35 -9.29
N GLU A 91 -7.02 6.35 -8.42
CA GLU A 91 -5.82 6.52 -7.57
C GLU A 91 -5.68 5.36 -6.58
N ILE A 92 -6.79 4.89 -6.00
CA ILE A 92 -6.81 3.74 -5.09
C ILE A 92 -6.35 2.48 -5.82
N ASP A 93 -6.92 2.18 -6.99
CA ASP A 93 -6.57 1.01 -7.80
C ASP A 93 -5.07 1.02 -8.14
N THR A 94 -4.57 2.17 -8.60
CA THR A 94 -3.15 2.35 -8.93
C THR A 94 -2.26 2.13 -7.70
N MET A 95 -2.65 2.66 -6.53
CA MET A 95 -1.90 2.49 -5.29
C MET A 95 -1.87 1.03 -4.83
N VAL A 96 -2.98 0.31 -4.94
CA VAL A 96 -3.09 -1.12 -4.58
C VAL A 96 -2.21 -1.98 -5.49
N GLU A 97 -2.33 -1.80 -6.81
CA GLU A 97 -1.51 -2.53 -7.79
C GLU A 97 -0.02 -2.28 -7.59
N ARG A 98 0.34 -1.03 -7.32
CA ARG A 98 1.72 -0.59 -7.05
C ARG A 98 2.27 -1.17 -5.75
N THR A 99 1.47 -1.19 -4.69
CA THR A 99 1.83 -1.85 -3.42
C THR A 99 2.10 -3.33 -3.64
N ALA A 100 1.22 -4.03 -4.36
CA ALA A 100 1.39 -5.44 -4.68
C ALA A 100 2.65 -5.67 -5.54
N LEU A 101 2.94 -4.79 -6.50
CA LEU A 101 4.16 -4.84 -7.30
C LEU A 101 5.43 -4.72 -6.46
N PHE A 102 5.46 -3.77 -5.53
CA PHE A 102 6.61 -3.53 -4.66
C PHE A 102 6.84 -4.70 -3.70
N ASN A 103 5.77 -5.26 -3.14
CA ASN A 103 5.83 -6.48 -2.33
C ASN A 103 6.39 -7.68 -3.12
N ARG A 104 5.92 -7.90 -4.35
CA ARG A 104 6.47 -8.94 -5.24
C ARG A 104 7.96 -8.73 -5.55
N ARG A 105 8.45 -7.49 -5.48
CA ARG A 105 9.86 -7.12 -5.67
C ARG A 105 10.69 -7.15 -4.38
N GLY A 106 10.09 -7.56 -3.26
CA GLY A 106 10.77 -7.85 -2.01
C GLY A 106 10.82 -6.69 -1.01
N LEU A 107 9.98 -5.66 -1.17
CA LEU A 107 9.74 -4.69 -0.10
C LEU A 107 8.84 -5.33 0.96
N ALA A 108 9.01 -4.93 2.23
CA ALA A 108 8.07 -5.30 3.28
C ALA A 108 6.72 -4.60 3.05
N ALA A 109 5.61 -5.23 3.47
CA ALA A 109 4.25 -4.73 3.23
C ALA A 109 4.07 -3.26 3.62
N LEU A 110 4.50 -2.89 4.83
CA LEU A 110 4.42 -1.51 5.31
C LEU A 110 5.27 -0.54 4.48
N GLU A 111 6.48 -0.95 4.08
CA GLU A 111 7.37 -0.10 3.27
C GLU A 111 6.81 0.08 1.85
N ALA A 112 6.22 -0.96 1.27
CA ALA A 112 5.57 -0.92 -0.03
C ALA A 112 4.37 0.03 -0.03
N GLU A 113 3.51 -0.03 1.00
CA GLU A 113 2.37 0.87 1.16
C GLU A 113 2.81 2.33 1.34
N LEU A 114 3.75 2.59 2.25
CA LEU A 114 4.29 3.93 2.49
C LEU A 114 4.95 4.53 1.24
N LEU A 115 5.60 3.69 0.42
CA LEU A 115 6.19 4.14 -0.83
C LEU A 115 5.12 4.41 -1.89
N ALA A 116 4.11 3.54 -2.01
CA ALA A 116 3.02 3.72 -2.96
C ALA A 116 2.18 4.97 -2.65
N ASP A 117 1.92 5.24 -1.37
CA ASP A 117 1.23 6.45 -0.88
C ASP A 117 1.97 7.73 -1.30
N LYS A 118 3.29 7.80 -1.08
CA LYS A 118 4.11 8.93 -1.54
C LYS A 118 4.02 9.16 -3.04
N LEU A 119 3.83 8.10 -3.82
CA LEU A 119 3.72 8.19 -5.27
C LEU A 119 2.34 8.67 -5.74
N VAL A 120 1.30 8.63 -4.90
CA VAL A 120 0.01 9.29 -5.20
C VAL A 120 0.22 10.79 -5.35
N THR A 121 0.92 11.43 -4.40
CA THR A 121 1.25 12.86 -4.49
C THR A 121 2.09 13.17 -5.72
N ARG A 122 3.12 12.36 -6.01
CA ARG A 122 3.92 12.50 -7.24
C ARG A 122 3.04 12.52 -8.50
N ASP A 123 2.10 11.57 -8.58
CA ASP A 123 1.24 11.41 -9.75
C ASP A 123 0.30 12.62 -9.89
N ARG A 124 -0.18 13.19 -8.79
CA ARG A 124 -0.97 14.43 -8.77
C ARG A 124 -0.17 15.64 -9.25
N ASP A 125 1.10 15.72 -8.86
CA ASP A 125 2.01 16.81 -9.25
C ASP A 125 2.47 16.71 -10.71
N GLY A 126 2.12 15.63 -11.42
CA GLY A 126 2.56 15.38 -12.78
C GLY A 126 4.07 15.12 -12.89
N ASP A 127 4.74 14.77 -11.80
CA ASP A 127 6.17 14.50 -11.82
C ASP A 127 6.46 13.20 -12.59
N GLU A 128 7.20 13.34 -13.68
CA GLU A 128 7.52 12.27 -14.63
C GLU A 128 8.66 11.33 -14.17
N ARG A 129 9.30 11.62 -13.03
CA ARG A 129 10.32 10.71 -12.48
C ARG A 129 9.68 9.40 -12.02
N ARG A 130 10.42 8.31 -12.14
CA ARG A 130 9.95 6.94 -11.84
C ARG A 130 10.97 6.22 -10.96
N LEU A 131 10.50 5.29 -10.15
CA LEU A 131 11.35 4.34 -9.44
C LEU A 131 11.73 3.19 -10.37
N CYS A 132 12.92 2.60 -10.19
CA CYS A 132 13.21 1.35 -10.91
C CYS A 132 12.22 0.25 -10.54
N LEU A 133 11.70 0.25 -9.30
CA LEU A 133 10.67 -0.68 -8.83
C LEU A 133 9.34 -0.57 -9.59
N GLU A 134 9.11 0.46 -10.40
CA GLU A 134 7.93 0.58 -11.28
C GLU A 134 8.20 0.03 -12.69
N CYS A 135 9.46 -0.31 -13.01
CA CYS A 135 9.87 -0.66 -14.37
C CYS A 135 9.68 -2.15 -14.69
N ALA A 136 9.10 -2.48 -15.84
CA ALA A 136 8.93 -3.85 -16.34
C ALA A 136 10.27 -4.55 -16.61
N HIS A 137 11.34 -3.81 -16.89
CA HIS A 137 12.67 -4.35 -17.15
C HIS A 137 13.45 -4.73 -15.87
N LEU A 138 12.91 -4.42 -14.69
CA LEU A 138 13.53 -4.77 -13.42
C LEU A 138 13.13 -6.19 -12.99
N SER A 139 14.14 -7.04 -12.81
CA SER A 139 14.00 -8.46 -12.42
C SER A 139 15.04 -8.85 -11.37
N GLY A 140 14.86 -10.01 -10.73
CA GLY A 140 15.75 -10.52 -9.70
C GLY A 140 15.10 -10.53 -8.32
N ARG A 141 15.94 -10.60 -7.29
CA ARG A 141 15.53 -10.59 -5.88
C ARG A 141 16.08 -9.34 -5.18
N ALA A 142 15.47 -8.96 -4.06
CA ALA A 142 16.00 -7.89 -3.20
C ALA A 142 17.51 -8.06 -2.94
N GLY A 143 18.27 -6.99 -3.13
CA GLY A 143 19.74 -6.96 -3.04
C GLY A 143 20.51 -7.47 -4.27
N ALA A 144 19.84 -8.06 -5.26
CA ALA A 144 20.46 -8.58 -6.49
C ALA A 144 19.62 -8.26 -7.74
N MET A 145 18.97 -7.10 -7.77
CA MET A 145 18.11 -6.68 -8.87
C MET A 145 18.93 -6.35 -10.11
N ARG A 146 18.35 -6.63 -11.27
CA ARG A 146 18.95 -6.41 -12.59
C ARG A 146 17.97 -5.71 -13.52
N CYS A 147 18.49 -4.75 -14.28
CA CYS A 147 17.76 -4.07 -15.35
C CYS A 147 18.12 -4.72 -16.69
N ALA A 148 17.11 -5.25 -17.39
CA ALA A 148 17.31 -5.79 -18.75
C ALA A 148 17.70 -4.71 -19.77
N GLN A 149 17.33 -3.45 -19.51
CA GLN A 149 17.60 -2.30 -20.38
C GLN A 149 18.64 -1.34 -19.79
N TRP A 150 19.61 -1.89 -19.07
CA TRP A 150 20.60 -1.11 -18.33
C TRP A 150 21.39 -0.11 -19.18
N GLN A 151 21.69 -0.43 -20.45
CA GLN A 151 22.37 0.51 -21.34
C GLN A 151 21.53 1.76 -21.65
N ARG A 152 20.23 1.62 -21.96
CA ARG A 152 19.37 2.82 -22.17
C ARG A 152 19.03 3.52 -20.87
N ALA A 153 19.10 2.82 -19.74
CA ALA A 153 18.99 3.43 -18.43
C ALA A 153 20.27 4.20 -18.01
N GLY A 154 21.32 4.21 -18.84
CA GLY A 154 22.59 4.89 -18.53
C GLY A 154 23.41 4.24 -17.42
N LEU A 155 23.14 2.97 -17.09
CA LEU A 155 23.90 2.23 -16.08
C LEU A 155 25.19 1.68 -16.70
N GLY A 156 26.24 1.50 -15.88
CA GLY A 156 27.49 0.87 -16.33
C GLY A 156 27.45 -0.66 -16.37
N ALA A 157 26.45 -1.29 -15.74
CA ALA A 157 26.26 -2.72 -15.70
C ALA A 157 24.77 -3.06 -15.46
N PRO A 158 24.33 -4.31 -15.69
CA PRO A 158 22.94 -4.71 -15.46
C PRO A 158 22.48 -4.65 -13.99
N GLY A 159 23.41 -4.70 -13.03
CA GLY A 159 23.06 -4.70 -11.61
C GLY A 159 22.56 -3.33 -11.14
N VAL A 160 21.37 -3.31 -10.50
CA VAL A 160 20.77 -2.07 -9.98
C VAL A 160 21.00 -2.00 -8.47
N PRO A 161 21.77 -1.03 -7.95
CA PRO A 161 21.99 -0.86 -6.52
C PRO A 161 20.69 -0.66 -5.75
N ALA A 162 20.58 -1.21 -4.54
CA ALA A 162 19.36 -1.12 -3.71
C ALA A 162 18.88 0.32 -3.51
N GLY A 163 19.80 1.25 -3.24
CA GLY A 163 19.45 2.66 -3.10
C GLY A 163 18.84 3.26 -4.37
N LEU A 164 19.37 2.91 -5.55
CA LEU A 164 18.87 3.44 -6.82
C LEU A 164 17.46 2.95 -7.14
N GLN A 165 17.07 1.77 -6.65
CA GLN A 165 15.73 1.20 -6.89
C GLN A 165 14.61 2.05 -6.28
N LEU A 166 14.92 2.79 -5.21
CA LEU A 166 13.99 3.56 -4.39
C LEU A 166 14.04 5.08 -4.64
N VAL A 167 14.93 5.55 -5.50
CA VAL A 167 15.04 6.98 -5.81
C VAL A 167 14.27 7.28 -7.09
N LEU A 168 13.53 8.40 -7.09
CA LEU A 168 12.87 8.93 -8.28
C LEU A 168 13.90 9.43 -9.30
N GLN A 169 13.92 8.80 -10.47
CA GLN A 169 14.86 9.09 -11.55
C GLN A 169 14.13 9.31 -12.88
N ARG A 170 14.76 10.02 -13.81
CA ARG A 170 14.39 9.96 -15.23
C ARG A 170 15.22 8.84 -15.88
N CYS A 171 14.60 8.03 -16.73
CA CYS A 171 15.25 6.87 -17.35
C CYS A 171 14.71 6.64 -18.76
N ASP A 172 15.56 6.73 -19.78
CA ASP A 172 15.18 6.58 -21.19
C ASP A 172 14.87 5.13 -21.61
N GLY A 173 15.20 4.19 -20.73
CA GLY A 173 14.85 2.77 -20.84
C GLY A 173 13.64 2.38 -19.99
N PHE A 174 12.93 3.33 -19.37
CA PHE A 174 11.79 3.02 -18.52
C PHE A 174 10.61 2.46 -19.34
N LYS A 175 9.96 1.44 -18.78
CA LYS A 175 8.67 0.90 -19.26
C LYS A 175 7.85 0.56 -18.04
N ALA A 176 6.64 1.10 -17.90
CA ALA A 176 5.78 0.81 -16.76
C ALA A 176 5.46 -0.69 -16.67
N ALA A 177 5.45 -1.23 -15.45
CA ALA A 177 5.04 -2.61 -15.16
C ALA A 177 3.54 -2.75 -14.86
N LEU A 178 2.85 -1.62 -14.69
CA LEU A 178 1.41 -1.46 -14.53
C LEU A 178 0.91 -0.62 -15.72
#